data_AF-A0A2J7PNR2-F1
#
_entry.id   AF-A0A2J7PNR2-F1
#
_cell.length_a   1.000
_cell.length_b   1.000
_cell.length_c   1.000
_cell.angle_alpha   90.00
_cell.angle_beta   90.00
_cell.angle_gamma   90.00
#
_symmetry.space_group_name_H-M   'P 1'
#
loop_
_entity.id
_entity.type
_entity.pdbx_description
1 polymer ?
#
loop_
_entity_poly.entity_id
_entity_poly.type
_entity_poly.pdbx_seq_one_letter_code
_entity_poly.pdbx_strand_id
1 'polypeptide(L)'
;MLQILMGSFPIAQLRVPFSAVQYLAERLDLPNLLKLQHPEHDEQWSAMDICDGWALKRGFYTARAARLDSYRAANSLLRMALDGKICLCLHPPGYSSKKDYWEKHADVQLVQWIQAKTSEQAAGDEGGDFTPSEGEEEENSRKVPEADGNEAYEKAKQDSSSGPEDSDSDSGFDVSNKFSVLGTDE
;
A
#
# COMPACT_ATOMS: atom_id res chain seq x y z
N MET A 1 16.66 2.42 -0.40
CA MET A 1 15.39 2.89 -1.00
C MET A 1 14.55 1.74 -1.52
N LEU A 2 15.08 0.89 -2.41
CA LEU A 2 14.31 -0.23 -2.96
C LEU A 2 13.74 -1.18 -1.90
N GLN A 3 14.49 -1.49 -0.82
CA GLN A 3 14.00 -2.32 0.28
C GLN A 3 12.71 -1.79 0.95
N ILE A 4 12.52 -0.47 0.96
CA ILE A 4 11.32 0.16 1.53
C ILE A 4 10.12 -0.03 0.60
N LEU A 5 10.33 0.17 -0.71
CA LEU A 5 9.28 0.00 -1.72
C LEU A 5 8.85 -1.46 -1.87
N MET A 6 9.78 -2.41 -1.67
CA MET A 6 9.49 -3.84 -1.68
C MET A 6 8.90 -4.35 -0.35
N GLY A 7 8.64 -3.47 0.63
CA GLY A 7 8.05 -3.85 1.92
C GLY A 7 8.98 -4.56 2.90
N SER A 8 10.26 -4.72 2.56
CA SER A 8 11.26 -5.37 3.43
C SER A 8 11.66 -4.49 4.64
N PHE A 9 11.33 -3.20 4.62
CA PHE A 9 11.61 -2.27 5.71
C PHE A 9 10.34 -1.50 6.11
N PRO A 10 10.00 -1.40 7.41
CA PRO A 10 8.75 -0.79 7.87
C PRO A 10 8.71 0.71 7.60
N ILE A 11 7.66 1.17 6.89
CA ILE A 11 7.51 2.58 6.49
C ILE A 11 7.46 3.52 7.70
N ALA A 12 6.85 3.08 8.80
CA ALA A 12 6.69 3.89 10.02
C ALA A 12 8.00 4.27 10.71
N GLN A 13 9.11 3.58 10.41
CA GLN A 13 10.42 3.82 11.03
C GLN A 13 11.33 4.71 10.17
N LEU A 14 10.89 5.17 9.00
CA LEU A 14 11.72 6.02 8.14
C LEU A 14 11.92 7.41 8.74
N ARG A 15 13.18 7.76 9.01
CA ARG A 15 13.54 9.13 9.41
C ARG A 15 13.40 10.14 8.26
N VAL A 16 13.64 9.71 7.02
CA VAL A 16 13.60 10.57 5.83
C VAL A 16 12.89 9.82 4.68
N PRO A 17 11.57 9.98 4.52
CA PRO A 17 10.80 9.28 3.46
C PRO A 17 11.00 9.91 2.08
N PHE A 18 11.46 11.16 2.00
CA PHE A 18 11.63 11.90 0.75
C PHE A 18 12.58 11.25 -0.24
N SER A 19 13.66 10.62 0.23
CA SER A 19 14.60 9.92 -0.66
C SER A 19 13.98 8.69 -1.33
N ALA A 20 13.01 8.04 -0.66
CA ALA A 20 12.30 6.91 -1.24
C ALA A 20 11.26 7.39 -2.27
N VAL A 21 10.59 8.52 -1.99
CA VAL A 21 9.69 9.17 -2.97
C VAL A 21 10.47 9.68 -4.17
N GLN A 22 11.68 10.24 -3.98
CA GLN A 22 12.54 10.66 -5.08
C GLN A 22 12.90 9.49 -5.99
N TYR A 23 13.31 8.36 -5.41
CA TYR A 23 13.60 7.15 -6.18
C TYR A 23 12.41 6.67 -7.02
N LEU A 24 11.18 6.87 -6.50
CA LEU A 24 9.93 6.56 -7.20
C LEU A 24 9.68 7.58 -8.33
N ALA A 25 9.82 8.87 -8.06
CA ALA A 25 9.63 9.97 -9.01
C ALA A 25 10.63 9.96 -10.18
N GLU A 26 11.83 9.41 -9.99
CA GLU A 26 12.81 9.24 -11.07
C GLU A 26 12.38 8.20 -12.13
N ARG A 27 11.49 7.27 -11.76
CA ARG A 27 11.07 6.14 -12.62
C ARG A 27 9.62 6.25 -13.07
N LEU A 28 8.82 6.97 -12.31
CA LEU A 28 7.40 7.16 -12.54
C LEU A 28 7.08 8.64 -12.55
N ASP A 29 6.27 9.05 -13.51
CA ASP A 29 5.74 10.40 -13.58
C ASP A 29 4.61 10.58 -12.53
N LEU A 30 5.02 10.78 -11.28
CA LEU A 30 4.11 10.96 -10.15
C LEU A 30 3.19 12.18 -10.29
N PRO A 31 3.65 13.36 -10.77
CA PRO A 31 2.77 14.51 -10.99
C PRO A 31 1.57 14.19 -11.88
N ASN A 32 1.79 13.54 -13.01
CA ASN A 32 0.74 13.20 -13.95
C ASN A 32 -0.13 12.04 -13.42
N LEU A 33 0.48 11.00 -12.84
CA LEU A 33 -0.24 9.86 -12.27
C LEU A 33 -1.20 10.31 -11.15
N LEU A 34 -0.74 11.21 -10.28
CA LEU A 34 -1.50 11.68 -9.14
C LEU A 34 -2.32 12.93 -9.46
N LYS A 35 -2.30 13.44 -10.70
CA LYS A 35 -2.98 14.67 -11.15
C LYS A 35 -2.70 15.82 -10.17
N LEU A 36 -1.41 16.13 -9.96
CA LEU A 36 -0.94 17.17 -9.05
C LEU A 36 -0.75 18.48 -9.80
N GLN A 37 -1.00 19.58 -9.10
CA GLN A 37 -0.67 20.94 -9.56
C GLN A 37 0.64 21.37 -8.92
N HIS A 38 1.54 21.93 -9.71
CA HIS A 38 2.82 22.39 -9.19
C HIS A 38 2.59 23.56 -8.22
N PRO A 39 3.11 23.52 -6.98
CA PRO A 39 2.88 24.57 -5.99
C PRO A 39 3.39 25.94 -6.46
N GLU A 40 4.50 25.98 -7.19
CA GLU A 40 5.13 27.22 -7.69
C GLU A 40 4.90 27.49 -9.19
N HIS A 41 4.05 26.70 -9.87
CA HIS A 41 3.84 26.77 -11.34
C HIS A 41 5.11 26.62 -12.21
N ASP A 42 6.17 26.03 -11.67
CA ASP A 42 7.37 25.68 -12.41
C ASP A 42 7.21 24.37 -13.18
N GLU A 43 8.10 24.14 -14.15
CA GLU A 43 8.14 22.92 -14.97
C GLU A 43 8.92 21.77 -14.29
N GLN A 44 9.81 22.09 -13.34
CA GLN A 44 10.64 21.09 -12.66
C GLN A 44 10.03 20.65 -11.34
N TRP A 45 9.68 19.36 -11.25
CA TRP A 45 9.22 18.74 -10.02
C TRP A 45 10.37 18.21 -9.17
N SER A 46 10.47 18.64 -7.92
CA SER A 46 11.27 17.95 -6.91
C SER A 46 10.43 16.94 -6.13
N ALA A 47 11.10 15.99 -5.46
CA ALA A 47 10.43 15.07 -4.55
C ALA A 47 9.68 15.79 -3.41
N MET A 48 10.14 16.98 -3.03
CA MET A 48 9.47 17.81 -2.03
C MET A 48 8.19 18.42 -2.60
N ASP A 49 8.24 18.98 -3.81
CA ASP A 49 7.07 19.58 -4.48
C ASP A 49 5.97 18.54 -4.72
N ILE A 50 6.34 17.31 -5.07
CA ILE A 50 5.41 16.19 -5.20
C ILE A 50 4.74 15.89 -3.85
N CYS A 51 5.50 15.87 -2.76
CA CYS A 51 4.96 15.62 -1.43
C CYS A 51 4.06 16.77 -0.97
N ASP A 52 4.43 18.02 -1.25
CA ASP A 52 3.64 19.20 -0.91
C ASP A 52 2.36 19.28 -1.74
N GLY A 53 2.43 18.99 -3.04
CA GLY A 53 1.27 18.87 -3.91
C GLY A 53 0.32 17.75 -3.45
N TRP A 54 0.86 16.60 -3.03
CA TRP A 54 0.05 15.52 -2.46
C TRP A 54 -0.56 15.90 -1.11
N ALA A 55 0.18 16.60 -0.25
CA ALA A 55 -0.32 17.13 1.02
C ALA A 55 -1.47 18.10 0.78
N LEU A 56 -1.34 19.02 -0.17
CA LEU A 56 -2.37 19.98 -0.54
C LEU A 56 -3.63 19.27 -1.06
N LYS A 57 -3.46 18.30 -1.96
CA LYS A 57 -4.57 17.53 -2.54
C LYS A 57 -5.33 16.70 -1.50
N ARG A 58 -4.64 16.12 -0.52
CA ARG A 58 -5.24 15.31 0.55
C ARG A 58 -5.66 16.12 1.79
N GLY A 59 -5.31 17.40 1.85
CA GLY A 59 -5.57 18.25 3.02
C GLY A 59 -4.69 17.92 4.23
N PHE A 60 -3.46 17.45 4.02
CA PHE A 60 -2.52 17.21 5.12
C PHE A 60 -1.88 18.52 5.58
N TYR A 61 -2.36 19.02 6.73
CA TYR A 61 -1.85 20.22 7.37
C TYR A 61 -1.34 19.92 8.78
N THR A 62 -0.28 20.63 9.15
CA THR A 62 0.28 20.61 10.50
C THR A 62 -0.63 21.36 11.48
N ALA A 63 -0.89 20.76 12.64
CA ALA A 63 -1.85 21.29 13.62
C ALA A 63 -1.49 22.68 14.18
N ARG A 64 -0.21 23.04 14.23
CA ARG A 64 0.25 24.28 14.89
C ARG A 64 0.38 25.49 13.97
N ALA A 65 0.59 25.29 12.68
CA ALA A 65 0.95 26.38 11.76
C ALA A 65 0.21 26.33 10.42
N ALA A 66 -0.73 25.38 10.23
CA ALA A 66 -1.44 25.15 8.98
C ALA A 66 -0.53 25.06 7.75
N ARG A 67 0.73 24.63 7.95
CA ARG A 67 1.67 24.34 6.86
C ARG A 67 1.37 22.96 6.31
N LEU A 68 1.64 22.76 5.02
CA LEU A 68 1.56 21.46 4.36
C LEU A 68 2.45 20.44 5.10
N ASP A 69 1.89 19.27 5.38
CA ASP A 69 2.60 18.17 6.03
C ASP A 69 3.16 17.20 4.98
N SER A 70 4.32 17.55 4.45
CA SER A 70 5.04 16.81 3.42
C SER A 70 5.50 15.43 3.89
N TYR A 71 5.80 15.28 5.20
CA TYR A 71 6.25 14.01 5.76
C TYR A 71 5.10 12.99 5.81
N ARG A 72 3.91 13.41 6.26
CA ARG A 72 2.70 12.59 6.22
C ARG A 72 2.30 12.25 4.79
N ALA A 73 2.41 13.20 3.87
CA ALA A 73 2.20 12.98 2.45
C ALA A 73 3.15 11.93 1.87
N ALA A 74 4.44 12.03 2.14
CA ALA A 74 5.45 11.06 1.69
C ALA A 74 5.14 9.64 2.19
N ASN A 75 4.77 9.48 3.47
CA ASN A 75 4.40 8.17 4.02
C ASN A 75 3.13 7.60 3.37
N SER A 76 2.15 8.45 3.05
CA SER A 76 0.96 8.05 2.30
C SER A 76 1.32 7.56 0.89
N LEU A 77 2.20 8.27 0.18
CA LEU A 77 2.69 7.87 -1.14
C LEU A 77 3.40 6.52 -1.11
N LEU A 78 4.30 6.32 -0.15
CA LEU A 78 5.03 5.05 0.01
C LEU A 78 4.10 3.88 0.32
N ARG A 79 3.05 4.11 1.12
CA ARG A 79 2.02 3.08 1.39
C ARG A 79 1.21 2.77 0.14
N MET A 80 0.83 3.77 -0.66
CA MET A 80 0.15 3.53 -1.93
C MET A 80 1.02 2.75 -2.94
N ALA A 81 2.33 2.99 -2.94
CA ALA A 81 3.26 2.20 -3.74
C ALA A 81 3.32 0.74 -3.27
N LEU A 82 3.33 0.51 -1.96
CA LEU A 82 3.32 -0.84 -1.38
C LEU A 82 1.99 -1.58 -1.62
N ASP A 83 0.86 -0.87 -1.55
CA ASP A 83 -0.48 -1.38 -1.86
C ASP A 83 -0.64 -1.76 -3.35
N GLY A 84 0.29 -1.35 -4.21
CA GLY A 84 0.20 -1.56 -5.67
C GLY A 84 -0.69 -0.54 -6.39
N LYS A 85 -1.13 0.54 -5.73
CA LYS A 85 -1.82 1.65 -6.41
C LYS A 85 -0.86 2.46 -7.29
N ILE A 86 0.41 2.52 -6.87
CA ILE A 86 1.50 3.05 -7.67
C ILE A 86 2.44 1.89 -8.01
N CYS A 87 2.32 1.36 -9.22
CA CYS A 87 3.10 0.21 -9.66
C CYS A 87 4.49 0.63 -10.16
N LEU A 88 5.53 0.09 -9.53
CA LEU A 88 6.91 0.20 -10.01
C LEU A 88 7.33 -1.11 -10.68
N CYS A 89 7.69 -1.06 -11.96
CA CYS A 89 8.26 -2.19 -12.69
C CYS A 89 9.79 -2.05 -12.79
N LEU A 90 10.50 -3.13 -12.47
CA LEU A 90 11.95 -3.21 -12.63
C LEU A 90 12.27 -4.14 -13.78
N HIS A 91 12.89 -3.59 -14.82
CA HIS A 91 13.28 -4.34 -16.00
C HIS A 91 14.65 -4.99 -15.77
N PRO A 92 14.90 -6.20 -16.31
CA PRO A 92 16.22 -6.81 -16.24
C PRO A 92 17.27 -5.98 -16.98
N PRO A 93 18.55 -6.08 -16.61
CA PRO A 93 19.61 -5.30 -17.23
C PRO A 93 19.68 -5.58 -18.73
N GLY A 94 19.75 -4.53 -19.55
CA GLY A 94 19.80 -4.64 -21.01
C GLY A 94 18.46 -4.95 -21.70
N TYR A 95 17.36 -5.02 -20.94
CA TYR A 95 16.02 -5.21 -21.51
C TYR A 95 15.62 -4.06 -22.44
N SER A 96 15.74 -2.81 -21.95
CA SER A 96 15.32 -1.63 -22.71
C SER A 96 16.08 -1.46 -24.03
N SER A 97 17.34 -1.91 -24.10
CA SER A 97 18.16 -1.85 -25.32
C SER A 97 17.79 -2.92 -26.36
N LYS A 98 17.20 -4.03 -25.93
CA LYS A 98 16.84 -5.18 -26.77
C LYS A 98 15.33 -5.43 -26.78
N LYS A 99 14.53 -4.39 -26.57
CA LYS A 99 13.08 -4.50 -26.43
C LYS A 99 12.46 -5.23 -27.64
N ASP A 100 12.81 -4.81 -28.85
CA ASP A 100 12.33 -5.41 -30.11
C ASP A 100 12.67 -6.89 -30.26
N TYR A 101 13.79 -7.33 -29.67
CA TYR A 101 14.20 -8.73 -29.70
C TYR A 101 13.35 -9.56 -28.74
N TRP A 102 13.11 -9.07 -27.53
CA TRP A 102 12.31 -9.75 -26.52
C TRP A 102 10.83 -9.85 -26.92
N GLU A 103 10.29 -8.85 -27.62
CA GLU A 103 8.92 -8.87 -28.13
C GLU A 103 8.68 -9.92 -29.23
N LYS A 104 9.73 -10.28 -29.99
CA LYS A 104 9.65 -11.26 -31.10
C LYS A 104 10.13 -12.66 -30.73
N HIS A 105 10.49 -12.90 -29.47
CA HIS A 105 11.04 -14.18 -29.03
C HIS A 105 10.00 -15.30 -29.14
N ALA A 106 10.43 -16.52 -29.50
CA ALA A 106 9.52 -17.66 -29.68
C ALA A 106 8.72 -18.00 -28.41
N ASP A 107 9.31 -17.76 -27.25
CA ASP A 107 8.69 -18.02 -25.94
C ASP A 107 7.54 -17.07 -25.62
N VAL A 108 7.34 -15.99 -26.38
CA VAL A 108 6.21 -15.07 -26.18
C VAL A 108 4.88 -15.80 -26.35
N GLN A 109 4.79 -16.75 -27.29
CA GLN A 109 3.58 -17.57 -27.49
C GLN A 109 3.31 -18.47 -26.28
N LEU A 110 4.37 -19.06 -25.71
CA LEU A 110 4.27 -19.87 -24.49
C LEU A 110 3.82 -19.02 -23.30
N VAL A 111 4.41 -17.83 -23.12
CA VAL A 111 4.02 -16.89 -22.04
C VAL A 111 2.57 -16.45 -22.19
N GLN A 112 2.11 -16.13 -23.40
CA GLN A 112 0.71 -15.77 -23.66
C GLN A 112 -0.24 -16.92 -23.32
N TRP A 113 0.12 -18.15 -23.66
CA TRP A 113 -0.65 -19.33 -23.31
C TRP A 113 -0.72 -19.54 -21.78
N ILE A 114 0.42 -19.44 -21.07
CA ILE A 114 0.47 -19.57 -19.60
C ILE A 114 -0.35 -18.46 -18.92
N GLN A 115 -0.27 -17.22 -19.43
CA GLN A 115 -0.99 -16.08 -18.85
C GLN A 115 -2.51 -16.19 -18.99
N ALA A 116 -3.02 -17.13 -19.80
CA ALA A 116 -4.44 -17.37 -20.03
C ALA A 116 -5.25 -16.08 -20.29
N LYS A 117 -4.58 -15.06 -20.86
CA LYS A 117 -5.23 -13.80 -21.24
C LYS A 117 -6.15 -14.12 -22.39
N THR A 118 -7.44 -14.24 -22.12
CA THR A 118 -8.47 -14.21 -23.16
C THR A 118 -8.31 -12.91 -23.94
N SER A 119 -8.52 -12.99 -25.26
CA SER A 119 -8.25 -11.92 -26.24
C SER A 119 -8.88 -10.54 -25.92
N GLU A 120 -9.73 -10.45 -24.92
CA GLU A 120 -10.44 -9.25 -24.48
C GLU A 120 -9.60 -8.34 -23.55
N GLN A 121 -8.58 -8.85 -22.86
CA GLN A 121 -7.72 -8.05 -21.97
C GLN A 121 -6.46 -7.47 -22.63
N ALA A 122 -6.21 -7.77 -23.90
CA ALA A 122 -4.99 -7.33 -24.59
C ALA A 122 -5.12 -5.96 -25.28
N ALA A 123 -6.34 -5.39 -25.34
CA ALA A 123 -6.63 -4.22 -26.19
C ALA A 123 -6.86 -2.89 -25.43
N GLY A 124 -6.49 -2.79 -24.15
CA GLY A 124 -6.81 -1.58 -23.37
C GLY A 124 -5.95 -1.35 -22.13
N ASP A 125 -4.62 -1.39 -22.26
CA ASP A 125 -3.70 -0.85 -21.24
C ASP A 125 -3.14 0.51 -21.70
N GLU A 126 -4.05 1.45 -21.92
CA GLU A 126 -3.73 2.88 -21.94
C GLU A 126 -4.59 3.55 -20.86
N GLY A 127 -3.99 3.78 -19.68
CA GLY A 127 -4.48 4.77 -18.71
C GLY A 127 -5.83 4.50 -18.05
N GLY A 128 -6.02 3.34 -17.42
CA GLY A 128 -7.19 3.06 -16.58
C GLY A 128 -7.24 3.93 -15.32
N ASP A 129 -8.10 4.94 -15.32
CA ASP A 129 -8.51 5.76 -14.19
C ASP A 129 -9.01 4.87 -13.04
N PHE A 130 -8.19 4.75 -11.98
CA PHE A 130 -8.54 4.04 -10.76
C PHE A 130 -9.53 4.88 -9.95
N THR A 131 -10.82 4.58 -10.09
CA THR A 131 -11.85 5.02 -9.14
C THR A 131 -11.95 3.97 -8.04
N PRO A 132 -11.53 4.27 -6.80
CA PRO A 132 -11.71 3.34 -5.70
C PRO A 132 -13.20 3.31 -5.34
N SER A 133 -13.80 2.12 -5.37
CA SER A 133 -15.12 1.89 -4.77
C SER A 133 -15.01 2.09 -3.26
N GLU A 134 -15.65 3.15 -2.76
CA GLU A 134 -15.74 3.43 -1.33
C GLU A 134 -16.66 2.39 -0.68
N GLY A 135 -16.10 1.49 0.12
CA GLY A 135 -16.85 0.61 1.01
C GLY A 135 -17.07 1.35 2.32
N GLU A 136 -18.33 1.63 2.63
CA GLU A 136 -18.75 2.27 3.87
C GLU A 136 -18.49 1.33 5.05
N GLU A 137 -17.53 1.69 5.91
CA GLU A 137 -17.31 1.02 7.19
C GLU A 137 -18.17 1.74 8.25
N GLU A 138 -19.32 1.15 8.62
CA GLU A 138 -20.11 1.62 9.76
C GLU A 138 -19.36 1.37 11.08
N GLU A 139 -18.95 2.46 11.72
CA GLU A 139 -18.30 2.46 13.03
C GLU A 139 -19.33 2.25 14.15
N ASN A 140 -19.36 1.03 14.69
CA ASN A 140 -20.20 0.64 15.83
C ASN A 140 -19.75 1.33 17.12
N SER A 141 -20.40 2.45 17.47
CA SER A 141 -20.15 3.24 18.67
C SER A 141 -20.65 2.51 19.93
N ARG A 142 -19.74 1.82 20.65
CA ARG A 142 -19.99 1.35 22.03
C ARG A 142 -19.87 2.53 23.00
N LYS A 143 -21.01 2.99 23.50
CA LYS A 143 -21.11 3.96 24.62
C LYS A 143 -20.44 3.40 25.87
N VAL A 144 -19.50 4.17 26.44
CA VAL A 144 -18.97 3.98 27.79
C VAL A 144 -19.82 4.83 28.74
N PRO A 145 -20.32 4.32 29.88
CA PRO A 145 -21.03 5.14 30.85
C PRO A 145 -20.04 5.89 31.75
N GLU A 146 -20.36 7.15 32.03
CA GLU A 146 -19.69 8.03 32.99
C GLU A 146 -19.89 7.53 34.43
N ALA A 147 -18.83 7.57 35.23
CA ALA A 147 -18.92 7.59 36.69
C ALA A 147 -17.80 8.49 37.25
N ASP A 148 -18.24 9.54 37.93
CA ASP A 148 -17.50 10.55 38.66
C ASP A 148 -16.95 10.02 40.00
N GLY A 149 -15.88 10.62 40.53
CA GLY A 149 -15.51 10.52 41.96
C GLY A 149 -14.10 10.03 42.34
N ASN A 150 -13.15 10.98 42.32
CA ASN A 150 -12.15 11.34 43.35
C ASN A 150 -11.27 10.32 44.15
N GLU A 151 -9.99 10.73 44.31
CA GLU A 151 -9.04 10.50 45.43
C GLU A 151 -8.30 9.15 45.65
N ALA A 152 -7.06 9.08 45.12
CA ALA A 152 -5.79 9.13 45.87
C ALA A 152 -5.10 7.89 46.55
N TYR A 153 -3.76 7.91 46.38
CA TYR A 153 -2.60 7.28 47.08
C TYR A 153 -2.36 5.74 47.20
N GLU A 154 -1.07 5.41 47.01
CA GLU A 154 -0.26 4.29 47.55
C GLU A 154 -0.23 2.89 46.85
N LYS A 155 0.91 2.66 46.16
CA LYS A 155 1.97 1.67 46.48
C LYS A 155 1.74 0.16 46.32
N ALA A 156 2.40 -0.35 45.28
CA ALA A 156 3.01 -1.66 45.03
C ALA A 156 3.09 -2.73 46.15
N LYS A 157 2.63 -3.95 45.82
CA LYS A 157 3.29 -5.29 45.98
C LYS A 157 2.62 -6.30 45.03
N GLN A 158 3.35 -6.93 44.08
CA GLN A 158 3.76 -8.35 44.09
C GLN A 158 2.67 -9.36 44.50
N ASP A 159 2.21 -10.22 43.59
CA ASP A 159 2.70 -11.61 43.45
C ASP A 159 2.02 -12.34 42.25
N SER A 160 2.72 -13.40 41.86
CA SER A 160 2.69 -14.36 40.77
C SER A 160 1.45 -15.26 40.67
N SER A 161 1.24 -15.84 39.48
CA SER A 161 1.16 -17.31 39.23
C SER A 161 -0.05 -17.80 38.42
N SER A 162 0.25 -18.52 37.32
CA SER A 162 -0.40 -19.72 36.72
C SER A 162 -1.93 -19.80 36.64
N GLY A 163 -2.58 -19.98 35.49
CA GLY A 163 -2.48 -21.13 34.56
C GLY A 163 -3.85 -21.30 33.83
N PRO A 164 -3.96 -22.17 32.80
CA PRO A 164 -4.95 -22.04 31.72
C PRO A 164 -6.22 -22.88 31.95
N GLU A 165 -7.34 -22.43 31.38
CA GLU A 165 -8.57 -23.24 31.27
C GLU A 165 -9.14 -23.12 29.85
N ASP A 166 -9.14 -24.26 29.16
CA ASP A 166 -9.77 -24.54 27.88
C ASP A 166 -11.30 -24.46 28.00
N SER A 167 -11.96 -23.91 26.98
CA SER A 167 -13.38 -24.20 26.75
C SER A 167 -13.70 -24.13 25.26
N ASP A 168 -13.82 -25.31 24.67
CA ASP A 168 -14.37 -25.56 23.34
C ASP A 168 -15.81 -25.04 23.24
N SER A 169 -16.14 -24.40 22.13
CA SER A 169 -17.53 -24.20 21.67
C SER A 169 -17.55 -24.24 20.15
N ASP A 170 -17.91 -25.42 19.67
CA ASP A 170 -18.17 -25.82 18.30
C ASP A 170 -19.36 -25.04 17.70
N SER A 171 -19.11 -24.30 16.63
CA SER A 171 -20.16 -23.78 15.73
C SER A 171 -19.76 -24.10 14.31
N GLY A 172 -20.38 -25.15 13.76
CA GLY A 172 -20.08 -25.72 12.46
C GLY A 172 -20.16 -24.72 11.30
N PHE A 173 -19.03 -24.58 10.61
CA PHE A 173 -18.95 -24.15 9.22
C PHE A 173 -18.38 -25.32 8.42
N ASP A 174 -19.20 -25.91 7.56
CA ASP A 174 -18.79 -26.97 6.63
C ASP A 174 -17.87 -26.35 5.57
N VAL A 175 -16.57 -26.27 5.87
CA VAL A 175 -15.53 -25.89 4.91
C VAL A 175 -15.08 -27.15 4.21
N SER A 176 -15.86 -27.58 3.21
CA SER A 176 -15.44 -28.68 2.34
C SER A 176 -14.24 -28.24 1.50
N ASN A 177 -13.08 -28.87 1.71
CA ASN A 177 -11.82 -28.54 1.02
C ASN A 177 -11.91 -28.81 -0.50
N LYS A 178 -11.69 -27.77 -1.31
CA LYS A 178 -11.79 -27.77 -2.79
C LYS A 178 -10.78 -28.70 -3.51
N PHE A 179 -9.80 -29.22 -2.80
CA PHE A 179 -8.73 -30.06 -3.34
C PHE A 179 -8.92 -31.57 -3.09
N SER A 180 -10.03 -31.98 -2.46
CA SER A 180 -10.31 -33.39 -2.18
C SER A 180 -10.44 -34.27 -3.43
N VAL A 181 -10.68 -33.68 -4.60
CA VAL A 181 -10.82 -34.39 -5.89
C VAL A 181 -9.47 -34.86 -6.46
N LEU A 182 -8.34 -34.38 -5.95
CA LEU A 182 -7.02 -34.69 -6.53
C LEU A 182 -6.29 -35.86 -5.86
N GLY A 183 -6.90 -36.54 -4.90
CA GLY A 183 -6.30 -37.67 -4.20
C GLY A 183 -7.14 -38.92 -4.33
N THR A 184 -6.82 -39.74 -5.34
CA THR A 184 -6.74 -41.22 -5.36
C THR A 184 -7.13 -41.72 -6.75
N ASP A 185 -6.12 -42.10 -7.53
CA ASP A 185 -6.16 -43.24 -8.43
C ASP A 185 -4.72 -43.81 -8.45
N GLU A 186 -4.55 -44.93 -7.77
CA GLU A 186 -3.38 -45.82 -7.83
C GLU A 186 -3.67 -46.92 -8.86
#